data_AF-A0A949JNQ6-F1
#
_entry.id   AF-A0A949JNQ6-F1
#
_cell.length_a   1.000
_cell.length_b   1.000
_cell.length_c   1.000
_cell.angle_alpha   90.00
_cell.angle_beta   90.00
_cell.angle_gamma   90.00
#
_symmetry.space_group_name_H-M   'P 1'
#
loop_
_entity.id
_entity.type
_entity.pdbx_description
1 polymer ?
#
loop_
_entity_poly.entity_id
_entity_poly.type
_entity_poly.pdbx_seq_one_letter_code
_entity_poly.pdbx_strand_id
1 'polypeptide(L)' 'MSDEKREDLEARLTQLRARLAERTASIPIHSVRPHQLIEIEELEDEIAVLERRLESD' A
#
# COMPACT_ATOMS: atom_id res chain seq x y z
N MET A 1 4.54 -14.36 -15.16
CA MET A 1 4.57 -12.94 -15.62
C MET A 1 5.73 -12.64 -16.56
N SER A 2 5.73 -11.51 -17.30
CA SER A 2 6.95 -10.99 -17.95
C SER A 2 7.74 -10.10 -16.98
N ASP A 3 9.06 -10.03 -17.12
CA ASP A 3 9.93 -9.28 -16.19
C ASP A 3 9.51 -7.80 -16.05
N GLU A 4 9.19 -7.14 -17.17
CA GLU A 4 8.67 -5.75 -17.19
C GLU A 4 7.38 -5.57 -16.36
N LYS A 5 6.47 -6.56 -16.40
CA LYS A 5 5.22 -6.50 -15.61
C LYS A 5 5.49 -6.72 -14.12
N ARG A 6 6.50 -7.53 -13.80
CA ARG A 6 6.91 -7.79 -12.41
C ARG A 6 7.55 -6.53 -11.82
N GLU A 7 8.45 -5.89 -12.57
CA GLU A 7 9.09 -4.62 -12.21
C GLU A 7 8.06 -3.50 -12.00
N ASP A 8 7.07 -3.38 -12.89
CA ASP A 8 5.98 -2.40 -12.74
C ASP A 8 5.18 -2.61 -11.45
N LEU A 9 4.86 -3.86 -11.12
CA LEU A 9 4.13 -4.19 -9.89
C LEU A 9 4.96 -3.93 -8.64
N GLU A 10 6.27 -4.24 -8.67
CA GLU A 10 7.20 -3.94 -7.57
C GLU A 10 7.39 -2.43 -7.37
N ALA A 11 7.48 -1.66 -8.46
CA ALA A 11 7.56 -0.20 -8.41
C ALA A 11 6.28 0.39 -7.79
N ARG A 12 5.12 -0.10 -8.20
CA ARG A 12 3.83 0.33 -7.65
C ARG A 12 3.67 -0.05 -6.18
N LEU A 13 4.09 -1.26 -5.81
CA LEU A 13 4.10 -1.71 -4.41
C LEU A 13 4.97 -0.82 -3.53
N THR A 14 6.15 -0.43 -4.04
CA THR A 14 7.06 0.48 -3.35
C THR A 14 6.42 1.85 -3.11
N GLN A 15 5.75 2.40 -4.12
CA GLN A 15 5.05 3.69 -3.99
C GLN A 15 3.89 3.62 -2.97
N LEU A 16 3.10 2.55 -3.00
CA LEU A 16 1.98 2.39 -2.07
C LEU A 16 2.45 2.23 -0.62
N ARG A 17 3.52 1.46 -0.38
CA ARG A 17 4.12 1.33 0.95
C ARG A 17 4.67 2.65 1.47
N ALA A 18 5.29 3.46 0.62
CA ALA A 18 5.74 4.81 0.99
C ALA A 18 4.57 5.70 1.39
N ARG A 19 3.49 5.70 0.60
CA ARG A 19 2.27 6.47 0.89
C ARG A 19 1.60 6.02 2.19
N LEU A 20 1.53 4.72 2.44
CA LEU A 20 1.03 4.16 3.69
C LEU A 20 1.86 4.66 4.89
N ALA A 21 3.18 4.59 4.79
CA ALA A 21 4.08 5.06 5.85
C ALA A 21 3.91 6.56 6.13
N GLU A 22 3.81 7.40 5.10
CA GLU A 22 3.54 8.83 5.24
C GLU A 22 2.19 9.11 5.91
N ARG A 23 1.13 8.39 5.49
CA ARG A 23 -0.20 8.54 6.07
C ARG A 23 -0.22 8.16 7.54
N THR A 24 0.32 6.99 7.89
CA THR A 24 0.39 6.52 9.27
C THR A 24 1.24 7.44 10.14
N ALA A 25 2.37 7.94 9.63
CA ALA A 25 3.20 8.90 10.36
C ALA A 25 2.55 10.27 10.57
N SER A 26 1.63 10.67 9.68
CA SER A 26 0.93 11.95 9.76
C SER A 26 -0.23 11.96 10.76
N ILE A 27 -0.68 10.80 11.25
CA ILE A 27 -1.84 10.71 12.15
C ILE A 27 -1.41 10.97 13.60
N PRO A 28 -1.95 12.00 14.27
CA PRO A 28 -1.74 12.18 15.69
C PRO A 28 -2.42 11.05 16.47
N ILE A 29 -1.68 10.40 17.38
CA ILE A 29 -2.15 9.25 18.19
C ILE A 29 -3.48 9.54 18.92
N HIS A 30 -3.72 10.79 19.29
CA HIS A 30 -4.88 11.24 20.05
C HIS A 30 -6.00 11.84 19.16
N SER A 31 -5.85 11.83 17.83
CA SER A 31 -6.78 12.48 16.89
C SER A 31 -6.97 11.66 15.62
N VAL A 32 -6.97 10.33 15.75
CA VAL A 32 -7.26 9.40 14.65
C VAL A 32 -8.71 9.62 14.20
N ARG A 33 -8.91 10.05 12.96
CA ARG A 33 -10.25 10.23 12.38
C ARG A 33 -10.65 8.98 11.58
N PRO A 34 -11.93 8.59 11.58
CA PRO A 34 -12.39 7.41 10.84
C PRO A 34 -11.99 7.40 9.35
N HIS A 35 -12.05 8.54 8.66
CA HIS A 35 -11.62 8.61 7.26
C HIS A 35 -10.13 8.31 7.06
N GLN A 36 -9.27 8.67 8.03
CA GLN A 36 -7.84 8.40 7.94
C GLN A 36 -7.55 6.92 8.09
N LEU A 37 -8.36 6.20 8.89
CA LEU A 37 -8.27 4.75 9.00
C LEU A 37 -8.75 4.07 7.71
N ILE A 38 -9.85 4.54 7.13
CA ILE A 38 -10.37 4.02 5.85
C ILE A 38 -9.32 4.19 4.74
N GLU A 39 -8.68 5.36 4.64
CA GLU A 39 -7.61 5.59 3.67
C GLU A 39 -6.40 4.66 3.88
N ILE A 40 -6.10 4.30 5.13
CA ILE A 40 -5.03 3.35 5.46
C ILE A 40 -5.44 1.93 5.07
N GLU A 41 -6.64 1.50 5.45
CA GLU A 41 -7.18 0.17 5.14
C GLU A 41 -7.24 -0.06 3.62
N GLU A 42 -7.68 0.94 2.85
CA GLU A 42 -7.67 0.88 1.38
C GLU A 42 -6.25 0.70 0.79
N LEU A 43 -5.26 1.40 1.36
CA LEU A 43 -3.86 1.26 0.94
C LEU A 43 -3.29 -0.11 1.30
N GLU A 44 -3.60 -0.62 2.49
CA GLU A 44 -3.20 -1.96 2.95
C GLU A 44 -3.82 -3.05 2.07
N ASP A 45 -5.10 -2.93 1.70
CA ASP A 45 -5.78 -3.85 0.81
C ASP A 45 -5.16 -3.85 -0.60
N GLU A 46 -4.85 -2.69 -1.17
CA GLU A 46 -4.20 -2.59 -2.49
C GLU A 46 -2.80 -3.24 -2.48
N ILE A 47 -2.02 -3.00 -1.42
CA ILE A 47 -0.71 -3.64 -1.19
C ILE A 47 -0.87 -5.16 -1.14
N ALA A 48 -1.80 -5.67 -0.33
CA ALA A 48 -2.00 -7.11 -0.16
C ALA A 48 -2.44 -7.79 -1.46
N VAL A 49 -3.21 -7.12 -2.30
CA VAL A 49 -3.58 -7.63 -3.64
C VAL A 49 -2.36 -7.70 -4.56
N LEU A 50 -1.50 -6.68 -4.57
CA LEU A 50 -0.30 -6.64 -5.39
C LEU A 50 0.75 -7.67 -4.93
N GLU A 51 0.92 -7.86 -3.62
CA GLU A 51 1.80 -8.87 -3.04
C GLU A 51 1.36 -10.28 -3.44
N ARG A 52 0.07 -10.61 -3.26
CA ARG A 52 -0.46 -11.91 -3.70
C ARG A 52 -0.24 -12.15 -5.19
N ARG A 53 -0.35 -11.11 -6.01
CA ARG A 53 -0.13 -11.21 -7.46
C ARG A 53 1.34 -11.45 -7.80
N LEU A 54 2.27 -10.88 -7.03
CA LEU A 54 3.71 -11.13 -7.18
C LEU A 54 4.13 -12.51 -6.65
N GLU A 55 3.43 -13.04 -5.64
CA GLU A 55 3.70 -14.37 -5.07
C GLU A 55 3.07 -15.53 -5.86
N SER A 56 1.95 -15.27 -6.53
CA SER A 56 1.19 -16.30 -7.29
C SER A 56 1.67 -16.49 -8.73
N ASP A 57 2.76 -15.83 -9.13
CA ASP A 57 3.37 -15.85 -10.48
C ASP A 57 4.79 -16.43 -10.41
#